data_AF-Q9N6D2-F1
#
_entry.id   AF-Q9N6D2-F1
#
_cell.length_a   1.000
_cell.length_b   1.000
_cell.length_c   1.000
_cell.angle_alpha   90.00
_cell.angle_beta   90.00
_cell.angle_gamma   90.00
#
_symmetry.space_group_name_H-M   'P 1'
#
loop_
_entity.id
_entity.type
_entity.pdbx_description
1 polymer ?
#
loop_
_entity_poly.entity_id
_entity_poly.type
_entity_poly.pdbx_seq_one_letter_code
_entity_poly.pdbx_strand_id
1 'polypeptide(L)'
;PLEQGAKLIEKIYHVGQIKHDLTPSFVPSPSNVPVWIVKSNGQKVECKLNNYVEMAKAQPGFGEDEVTIVLTGLPQSSPAQKKAMRKLIQAYVQKNNLQQLQKNAQEQQQQLKSSDYDYTSSEEAADQWKSSKAASGDLIIIDLGSTLTNFKRYAMLDVQNTGAMIGQTLIDLTNKGVPQEIIHLIGQGISAHVAGAAGNKYTAQTGHKLRRITGLDPAKVLSKRPQVLGGLSRGDADFVDAIHTSTFAMGTPIRCGDVDFYPNGPSTGVPGSENVIEAVARATRYFAESVRPGSERNFPAVPANSLKQYKEQDGFGKRAYMGLQIDYDLRGDYILEVNAKSPFGQRSPAHKQAAYHGMHHAQN
;
A
#
# COMPACT_ATOMS: atom_id res chain seq x y z
N PRO A 1 -4.05 24.29 11.16
CA PRO A 1 -3.31 23.20 11.85
C PRO A 1 -2.23 22.55 10.98
N LEU A 2 -2.54 22.19 9.72
CA LEU A 2 -1.58 21.61 8.78
C LEU A 2 -0.28 22.41 8.64
N GLU A 3 -0.35 23.67 8.22
CA GLU A 3 0.83 24.53 7.99
C GLU A 3 1.70 24.72 9.24
N GLN A 4 1.06 24.91 10.40
CA GLN A 4 1.79 25.04 11.67
C GLN A 4 2.50 23.73 12.04
N GLY A 5 1.83 22.58 11.84
CA GLY A 5 2.42 21.27 12.06
C GLY A 5 3.58 20.97 11.09
N ALA A 6 3.43 21.35 9.81
CA ALA A 6 4.47 21.19 8.80
C ALA A 6 5.73 21.96 9.17
N LYS A 7 5.60 23.25 9.52
CA LYS A 7 6.73 24.09 9.98
C LYS A 7 7.41 23.52 11.22
N LEU A 8 6.64 22.96 12.17
CA LEU A 8 7.22 22.34 13.36
C LEU A 8 8.02 21.08 13.02
N ILE A 9 7.47 20.19 12.18
CA ILE A 9 8.15 18.97 11.74
C ILE A 9 9.42 19.32 10.95
N GLU A 10 9.36 20.31 10.07
CA GLU A 10 10.52 20.79 9.31
C GLU A 10 11.62 21.34 10.22
N LYS A 11 11.26 22.16 11.21
CA LYS A 11 12.22 22.64 12.21
C LYS A 11 12.88 21.49 12.97
N ILE A 12 12.09 20.52 13.42
CA ILE A 12 12.62 19.34 14.13
C ILE A 12 13.53 18.52 13.22
N TYR A 13 13.13 18.31 11.96
CA TYR A 13 13.94 17.59 10.97
C TYR A 13 15.30 18.26 10.77
N HIS A 14 15.34 19.56 10.50
CA HIS A 14 16.59 20.29 10.29
C HIS A 14 17.49 20.29 11.52
N VAL A 15 16.92 20.53 12.71
CA VAL A 15 17.68 20.43 13.97
C VAL A 15 18.24 19.03 14.15
N GLY A 16 17.47 17.99 13.82
CA GLY A 16 17.91 16.61 13.89
C GLY A 16 19.01 16.22 12.90
N GLN A 17 19.16 16.97 11.80
CA GLN A 17 20.24 16.76 10.84
C GLN A 17 21.53 17.51 11.22
N ILE A 18 21.52 18.44 12.18
CA ILE A 18 22.72 19.16 12.62
C ILE A 18 23.69 18.16 13.26
N LYS A 19 24.92 18.11 12.76
CA LYS A 19 26.02 17.22 13.20
C LYS A 19 25.77 15.71 13.06
N HIS A 20 24.58 15.29 12.64
CA HIS A 20 24.16 13.88 12.59
C HIS A 20 24.26 13.15 13.95
N ASP A 21 24.15 13.87 15.07
CA ASP A 21 24.28 13.32 16.42
C ASP A 21 23.05 12.50 16.86
N LEU A 22 21.92 12.64 16.17
CA LEU A 22 20.68 11.93 16.48
C LEU A 22 20.70 10.49 15.95
N THR A 23 21.28 9.59 16.75
CA THR A 23 21.31 8.16 16.47
C THR A 23 19.98 7.48 16.83
N PRO A 24 19.41 6.63 15.96
CA PRO A 24 18.18 5.91 16.28
C PRO A 24 18.39 4.99 17.49
N SER A 25 17.36 4.86 18.33
CA SER A 25 17.46 4.17 19.62
C SER A 25 16.23 3.34 19.98
N PHE A 26 15.25 3.21 19.08
CA PHE A 26 14.02 2.48 19.33
C PHE A 26 13.82 1.39 18.28
N VAL A 27 13.77 0.14 18.72
CA VAL A 27 13.34 -1.02 17.93
C VAL A 27 12.20 -1.68 18.70
N PRO A 28 11.01 -1.89 18.09
CA PRO A 28 9.95 -2.64 18.76
C PRO A 28 10.33 -4.11 18.90
N SER A 29 9.97 -4.74 20.02
CA SER A 29 10.06 -6.20 20.15
C SER A 29 9.01 -6.88 19.25
N PRO A 30 9.35 -7.97 18.52
CA PRO A 30 8.37 -8.73 17.74
C PRO A 30 7.12 -9.15 18.53
N SER A 31 7.27 -9.55 19.79
CA SER A 31 6.15 -9.96 20.64
C SER A 31 5.18 -8.82 21.00
N ASN A 32 5.63 -7.56 20.86
CA ASN A 32 4.84 -6.37 21.13
C ASN A 32 4.14 -5.80 19.90
N VAL A 33 4.50 -6.27 18.70
CA VAL A 33 3.90 -5.80 17.44
C VAL A 33 2.65 -6.66 17.14
N PRO A 34 1.43 -6.10 17.20
CA PRO A 34 0.22 -6.80 16.79
C PRO A 34 0.21 -7.05 15.30
N VAL A 35 -0.36 -8.20 14.91
CA VAL A 35 -0.60 -8.57 13.52
C VAL A 35 -2.05 -9.01 13.36
N TRP A 36 -2.68 -8.58 12.28
CA TRP A 36 -4.03 -9.00 11.90
C TRP A 36 -3.99 -9.70 10.54
N ILE A 37 -4.39 -10.97 10.50
CA ILE A 37 -4.65 -11.68 9.25
C ILE A 37 -6.13 -11.45 8.90
N VAL A 38 -6.39 -10.77 7.80
CA VAL A 38 -7.74 -10.40 7.38
C VAL A 38 -8.30 -11.48 6.46
N LYS A 39 -9.37 -12.14 6.91
CA LYS A 39 -10.09 -13.15 6.11
C LYS A 39 -10.96 -12.50 5.04
N SER A 40 -11.37 -13.27 4.03
CA SER A 40 -12.30 -12.83 2.98
C SER A 40 -13.62 -12.26 3.53
N ASN A 41 -14.16 -12.86 4.59
CA ASN A 41 -15.36 -12.34 5.27
C ASN A 41 -15.13 -11.06 6.10
N GLY A 42 -13.91 -10.52 6.13
CA GLY A 42 -13.51 -9.32 6.89
C GLY A 42 -13.21 -9.56 8.37
N GLN A 43 -13.36 -10.79 8.87
CA GLN A 43 -12.89 -11.14 10.22
C GLN A 43 -11.37 -11.08 10.30
N LYS A 44 -10.86 -10.77 11.48
CA LYS A 44 -9.43 -10.67 11.76
C LYS A 44 -8.99 -11.80 12.68
N VAL A 45 -7.93 -12.51 12.32
CA VAL A 45 -7.20 -13.36 13.25
C VAL A 45 -6.09 -12.52 13.85
N GLU A 46 -6.17 -12.27 15.16
CA GLU A 46 -5.15 -11.49 15.86
C GLU A 46 -4.01 -12.38 16.33
N CYS A 47 -2.78 -11.93 16.10
CA CYS A 47 -1.55 -12.58 16.53
C CYS A 47 -0.45 -11.52 16.76
N LYS A 48 0.79 -11.97 16.98
CA LYS A 48 1.96 -11.11 17.19
C LYS A 48 3.00 -11.37 16.10
N LEU A 49 3.91 -10.42 15.88
CA LEU A 49 4.90 -10.57 14.82
C LEU A 49 5.79 -11.80 14.99
N ASN A 50 6.08 -12.22 16.22
CA ASN A 50 6.89 -13.41 16.48
C ASN A 50 6.20 -14.75 16.17
N ASN A 51 4.87 -14.78 15.97
CA ASN A 51 4.14 -16.01 15.67
C ASN A 51 3.18 -15.91 14.48
N TYR A 52 3.08 -14.75 13.81
CA TYR A 52 2.07 -14.58 12.75
C TYR A 52 2.30 -15.51 11.56
N VAL A 53 3.54 -15.85 11.22
CA VAL A 53 3.85 -16.72 10.08
C VAL A 53 3.22 -18.10 10.29
N GLU A 54 3.32 -18.67 11.49
CA GLU A 54 2.65 -19.92 11.86
C GLU A 54 1.13 -19.79 11.78
N MET A 55 0.59 -18.71 12.35
CA MET A 55 -0.86 -18.46 12.38
C MET A 55 -1.44 -18.25 10.97
N ALA A 56 -0.66 -17.62 10.09
CA ALA A 56 -1.01 -17.37 8.70
C ALA A 56 -1.02 -18.68 7.90
N LYS A 57 0.03 -19.49 7.99
CA LYS A 57 0.08 -20.81 7.33
C LYS A 57 -0.97 -21.80 7.85
N ALA A 58 -1.48 -21.61 9.06
CA ALA A 58 -2.62 -22.37 9.57
C ALA A 58 -3.97 -21.95 8.97
N GLN A 59 -4.04 -20.83 8.24
CA GLN A 59 -5.27 -20.45 7.54
C GLN A 59 -5.41 -21.24 6.22
N PRO A 60 -6.62 -21.76 5.92
CA PRO A 60 -6.87 -22.46 4.66
C PRO A 60 -6.56 -21.59 3.44
N GLY A 61 -5.83 -22.13 2.46
CA GLY A 61 -5.50 -21.46 1.21
C GLY A 61 -4.45 -20.34 1.30
N PHE A 62 -3.86 -20.11 2.48
CA PHE A 62 -2.91 -19.02 2.66
C PHE A 62 -1.64 -19.20 1.81
N GLY A 63 -1.33 -18.17 1.03
CA GLY A 63 -0.16 -18.10 0.15
C GLY A 63 -0.33 -18.87 -1.16
N GLU A 64 -1.55 -19.26 -1.53
CA GLU A 64 -1.86 -19.77 -2.88
C GLU A 64 -2.00 -18.64 -3.91
N ASP A 65 -2.33 -17.44 -3.41
CA ASP A 65 -2.70 -16.23 -4.15
C ASP A 65 -1.92 -15.02 -3.59
N GLU A 66 -2.04 -13.83 -4.22
CA GLU A 66 -1.31 -12.61 -3.82
C GLU A 66 -1.33 -12.36 -2.30
N VAL A 67 -0.15 -12.28 -1.67
CA VAL A 67 0.00 -12.00 -0.25
C VAL A 67 0.38 -10.53 -0.06
N THR A 68 -0.59 -9.72 0.35
CA THR A 68 -0.37 -8.30 0.67
C THR A 68 -0.07 -8.12 2.15
N ILE A 69 1.10 -7.56 2.47
CA ILE A 69 1.51 -7.24 3.84
C ILE A 69 1.59 -5.73 3.99
N VAL A 70 0.82 -5.15 4.93
CA VAL A 70 0.79 -3.71 5.19
C VAL A 70 1.43 -3.41 6.53
N LEU A 71 2.51 -2.62 6.52
CA LEU A 71 3.17 -2.07 7.69
C LEU A 71 2.58 -0.69 8.02
N THR A 72 1.86 -0.58 9.13
CA THR A 72 1.39 0.73 9.62
C THR A 72 2.57 1.54 10.12
N GLY A 73 2.58 2.86 9.96
CA GLY A 73 3.69 3.71 10.45
C GLY A 73 3.24 5.03 11.04
N LEU A 74 1.95 5.16 11.33
CA LEU A 74 1.37 6.26 12.07
C LEU A 74 0.81 5.76 13.41
N PRO A 75 0.83 6.59 14.46
CA PRO A 75 0.22 6.25 15.74
C PRO A 75 -1.27 5.90 15.59
N GLN A 76 -1.68 4.76 16.12
CA GLN A 76 -3.07 4.30 16.06
C GLN A 76 -4.05 5.14 16.88
N SER A 77 -3.56 6.05 17.72
CA SER A 77 -4.41 7.01 18.43
C SER A 77 -5.10 8.00 17.49
N SER A 78 -4.57 8.23 16.28
CA SER A 78 -5.14 9.18 15.32
C SER A 78 -6.43 8.67 14.66
N PRO A 79 -7.55 9.44 14.72
CA PRO A 79 -8.77 9.10 14.00
C PRO A 79 -8.58 8.99 12.48
N ALA A 80 -7.71 9.83 11.90
CA ALA A 80 -7.40 9.80 10.48
C ALA A 80 -6.74 8.47 10.08
N GLN A 81 -5.80 7.99 10.92
CA GLN A 81 -5.12 6.71 10.72
C GLN A 81 -6.09 5.52 10.82
N LYS A 82 -6.89 5.47 11.90
CA LYS A 82 -7.92 4.42 12.07
C LYS A 82 -8.87 4.37 10.87
N LYS A 83 -9.30 5.54 10.38
CA LYS A 83 -10.19 5.65 9.22
C LYS A 83 -9.52 5.18 7.94
N ALA A 84 -8.26 5.56 7.70
CA ALA A 84 -7.51 5.13 6.52
C ALA A 84 -7.33 3.61 6.48
N MET A 85 -6.87 3.01 7.59
CA MET A 85 -6.67 1.57 7.67
C MET A 85 -7.98 0.79 7.53
N ARG A 86 -9.07 1.26 8.16
CA ARG A 86 -10.40 0.67 7.98
C ARG A 86 -10.83 0.68 6.51
N LYS A 87 -10.59 1.79 5.80
CA LYS A 87 -10.97 1.91 4.38
C LYS A 87 -10.12 1.02 3.47
N LEU A 88 -8.84 0.84 3.79
CA LEU A 88 -7.96 -0.10 3.11
C LEU A 88 -8.43 -1.54 3.27
N ILE A 89 -8.67 -1.97 4.52
CA ILE A 89 -9.17 -3.32 4.83
C ILE A 89 -10.50 -3.57 4.11
N GLN A 90 -11.44 -2.61 4.16
CA GLN A 90 -12.72 -2.71 3.45
C GLN A 90 -12.55 -2.87 1.94
N ALA A 91 -11.58 -2.17 1.33
CA ALA A 91 -11.33 -2.28 -0.11
C ALA A 91 -10.80 -3.66 -0.51
N TYR A 92 -9.85 -4.21 0.25
CA TYR A 92 -9.32 -5.56 0.01
C TYR A 92 -10.38 -6.64 0.23
N VAL A 93 -11.18 -6.54 1.29
CA VAL A 93 -12.30 -7.46 1.53
C VAL A 93 -13.29 -7.43 0.35
N GLN A 94 -13.63 -6.24 -0.16
CA GLN A 94 -14.50 -6.11 -1.34
C GLN A 94 -13.87 -6.71 -2.61
N LYS A 95 -12.58 -6.43 -2.87
CA LYS A 95 -11.82 -6.99 -3.99
C LYS A 95 -11.84 -8.52 -3.95
N ASN A 96 -11.45 -9.10 -2.81
CA ASN A 96 -11.32 -10.54 -2.63
C ASN A 96 -12.67 -11.26 -2.75
N ASN A 97 -13.74 -10.70 -2.18
CA ASN A 97 -15.08 -11.28 -2.27
C ASN A 97 -15.61 -11.30 -3.71
N LEU A 98 -15.38 -10.24 -4.48
CA LEU A 98 -15.78 -10.21 -5.89
C LEU A 98 -15.02 -11.25 -6.71
N GLN A 99 -13.71 -11.38 -6.48
CA GLN A 99 -12.86 -12.38 -7.15
C GLN A 99 -13.32 -13.81 -6.84
N GLN A 100 -13.64 -14.09 -5.57
CA GLN A 100 -14.13 -15.40 -5.16
C GLN A 100 -15.47 -15.75 -5.83
N LEU A 101 -16.39 -14.79 -5.93
CA LEU A 101 -17.66 -14.99 -6.64
C LEU A 101 -17.46 -15.28 -8.13
N GLN A 102 -16.52 -14.57 -8.78
CA GLN A 102 -16.17 -14.81 -10.18
C GLN A 102 -15.57 -16.19 -10.40
N LYS A 103 -14.68 -16.64 -9.51
CA LYS A 103 -14.08 -17.98 -9.54
C LYS A 103 -15.13 -19.08 -9.41
N ASN A 104 -16.03 -18.97 -8.43
CA ASN A 104 -17.11 -19.93 -8.22
C ASN A 104 -18.05 -20.01 -9.43
N ALA A 105 -18.36 -18.87 -10.07
CA ALA A 105 -19.19 -18.82 -11.27
C ALA A 105 -18.50 -19.48 -12.48
N GLN A 106 -17.19 -19.29 -12.64
CA GLN A 106 -16.39 -19.95 -13.69
C GLN A 106 -16.31 -21.46 -13.48
N GLU A 107 -16.06 -21.92 -12.26
CA GLU A 107 -16.02 -23.36 -11.92
C GLU A 107 -17.37 -24.04 -12.18
N GLN A 108 -18.49 -23.39 -11.83
CA GLN A 108 -19.83 -23.88 -12.14
C GLN A 108 -20.10 -23.95 -13.65
N GLN A 109 -19.72 -22.92 -14.41
CA GLN A 109 -19.85 -22.95 -15.88
C GLN A 109 -19.00 -24.05 -16.51
N GLN A 110 -17.81 -24.32 -15.96
CA GLN A 110 -16.93 -25.39 -16.46
C GLN A 110 -17.49 -26.77 -16.13
N GLN A 111 -18.08 -26.96 -14.94
CA GLN A 111 -18.79 -28.19 -14.59
C GLN A 111 -20.01 -28.44 -15.49
N LEU A 112 -20.80 -27.39 -15.75
CA LEU A 112 -21.95 -27.46 -16.67
C LEU A 112 -21.53 -27.76 -18.12
N LYS A 113 -20.40 -27.21 -18.58
CA LYS A 113 -19.83 -27.55 -19.90
C LYS A 113 -19.25 -28.97 -19.96
N SER A 114 -18.75 -29.50 -18.85
CA SER A 114 -18.26 -30.88 -18.78
C SER A 114 -19.37 -31.93 -18.70
N SER A 115 -20.61 -31.53 -18.42
CA SER A 115 -21.78 -32.41 -18.44
C SER A 115 -22.48 -32.49 -19.80
N ASP A 116 -22.12 -31.65 -20.77
CA ASP A 116 -22.67 -31.63 -22.12
C ASP A 116 -21.54 -31.85 -23.16
N TYR A 117 -21.49 -33.06 -23.71
CA TYR A 117 -20.77 -33.56 -24.90
C TYR A 117 -19.40 -34.26 -24.77
N ASP A 118 -19.44 -35.51 -25.25
CA ASP A 118 -18.38 -36.40 -25.71
C ASP A 118 -17.89 -35.96 -27.12
N TYR A 119 -16.57 -35.99 -27.34
CA TYR A 119 -15.78 -35.82 -28.59
C TYR A 119 -15.82 -34.51 -29.44
N THR A 120 -14.70 -33.77 -29.52
CA THR A 120 -13.77 -33.67 -30.70
C THR A 120 -12.82 -32.45 -30.61
N SER A 121 -11.61 -32.66 -31.13
CA SER A 121 -10.61 -31.68 -31.60
C SER A 121 -9.80 -30.86 -30.59
N SER A 122 -8.55 -31.26 -30.51
CA SER A 122 -7.39 -30.56 -29.99
C SER A 122 -7.17 -29.17 -30.61
N GLU A 123 -6.55 -28.31 -29.80
CA GLU A 123 -5.81 -27.07 -30.13
C GLU A 123 -6.45 -25.71 -29.78
N GLU A 124 -7.77 -25.56 -29.62
CA GLU A 124 -8.33 -24.24 -29.25
C GLU A 124 -8.54 -24.01 -27.74
N ALA A 125 -8.44 -25.06 -26.92
CA ALA A 125 -8.63 -24.95 -25.46
C ALA A 125 -7.42 -24.35 -24.71
N ALA A 126 -6.25 -24.27 -25.35
CA ALA A 126 -5.02 -23.82 -24.70
C ALA A 126 -4.91 -22.29 -24.61
N ASP A 127 -5.55 -21.54 -25.51
CA ASP A 127 -5.39 -20.08 -25.58
C ASP A 127 -6.38 -19.29 -24.71
N GLN A 128 -7.42 -19.92 -24.16
CA GLN A 128 -8.28 -19.31 -23.14
C GLN A 128 -7.78 -19.48 -21.70
N TRP A 129 -6.73 -20.28 -21.46
CA TRP A 129 -6.14 -20.49 -20.13
C TRP A 129 -5.33 -19.29 -19.61
N LYS A 130 -5.16 -18.22 -20.43
CA LYS A 130 -4.39 -17.01 -20.07
C LYS A 130 -5.21 -15.80 -19.62
N SER A 131 -6.53 -15.93 -19.40
CA SER A 131 -7.27 -14.87 -18.68
C SER A 131 -7.09 -15.06 -17.17
N SER A 132 -6.07 -14.40 -16.62
CA SER A 132 -5.82 -14.10 -15.20
C SER A 132 -6.60 -14.97 -14.21
N LYS A 133 -5.95 -16.00 -13.66
CA LYS A 133 -6.38 -16.71 -12.44
C LYS A 133 -6.80 -15.65 -11.42
N ALA A 134 -8.11 -15.50 -11.19
CA ALA A 134 -8.65 -14.49 -10.27
C ALA A 134 -8.48 -14.99 -8.83
N ALA A 135 -7.22 -14.93 -8.40
CA ALA A 135 -6.69 -15.24 -7.10
C ALA A 135 -7.31 -14.33 -6.02
N SER A 136 -7.96 -14.89 -4.99
CA SER A 136 -8.40 -14.13 -3.81
C SER A 136 -7.20 -13.91 -2.89
N GLY A 137 -6.68 -12.68 -2.81
CA GLY A 137 -5.41 -12.43 -2.10
C GLY A 137 -5.51 -12.45 -0.57
N ASP A 138 -4.42 -12.76 0.10
CA ASP A 138 -4.28 -12.63 1.55
C ASP A 138 -3.93 -11.19 1.93
N LEU A 139 -4.51 -10.68 3.02
CA LEU A 139 -4.15 -9.37 3.58
C LEU A 139 -3.68 -9.53 5.03
N ILE A 140 -2.43 -9.15 5.29
CA ILE A 140 -1.83 -9.08 6.62
C ILE A 140 -1.57 -7.62 6.99
N ILE A 141 -2.02 -7.19 8.16
CA ILE A 141 -1.70 -5.89 8.73
C ILE A 141 -0.71 -6.09 9.88
N ILE A 142 0.52 -5.61 9.72
CA ILE A 142 1.51 -5.55 10.79
C ILE A 142 1.45 -4.15 11.40
N ASP A 143 0.93 -4.06 12.62
CA ASP A 143 0.60 -2.79 13.25
C ASP A 143 1.79 -2.20 14.03
N LEU A 144 2.88 -1.88 13.33
CA LEU A 144 4.05 -1.21 13.93
C LEU A 144 3.67 0.13 14.57
N GLY A 145 2.69 0.84 14.00
CA GLY A 145 2.16 2.11 14.50
C GLY A 145 1.60 2.05 15.93
N SER A 146 1.18 0.87 16.41
CA SER A 146 0.76 0.68 17.81
C SER A 146 1.94 0.75 18.79
N THR A 147 3.17 0.50 18.33
CA THR A 147 4.40 0.62 19.14
C THR A 147 4.97 2.05 19.16
N LEU A 148 4.57 2.88 18.19
CA LEU A 148 4.95 4.30 18.04
C LEU A 148 4.05 5.20 18.91
N THR A 149 4.02 4.92 20.21
CA THR A 149 3.06 5.51 21.16
C THR A 149 3.26 7.01 21.42
N ASN A 150 4.40 7.57 21.03
CA ASN A 150 4.70 8.99 21.15
C ASN A 150 5.70 9.43 20.07
N PHE A 151 5.87 10.74 19.94
CA PHE A 151 6.74 11.33 18.93
C PHE A 151 8.22 10.92 19.11
N LYS A 152 8.71 10.72 20.34
CA LYS A 152 10.09 10.26 20.57
C LYS A 152 10.32 8.88 19.97
N ARG A 153 9.42 7.92 20.18
CA ARG A 153 9.52 6.58 19.57
C ARG A 153 9.43 6.63 18.06
N TYR A 154 8.56 7.48 17.52
CA TYR A 154 8.47 7.73 16.08
C TYR A 154 9.80 8.28 15.53
N ALA A 155 10.33 9.34 16.13
CA ALA A 155 11.53 10.02 15.69
C ALA A 155 12.80 9.18 15.82
N MET A 156 12.87 8.34 16.86
CA MET A 156 14.03 7.50 17.18
C MET A 156 13.91 6.07 16.65
N LEU A 157 12.90 5.77 15.83
CA LEU A 157 12.71 4.44 15.26
C LEU A 157 13.92 4.07 14.40
N ASP A 158 14.55 2.97 14.75
CA ASP A 158 15.64 2.39 13.99
C ASP A 158 15.08 1.60 12.81
N VAL A 159 14.97 2.30 11.68
CA VAL A 159 14.47 1.77 10.41
C VAL A 159 15.18 0.48 10.01
N GLN A 160 16.50 0.39 10.21
CA GLN A 160 17.32 -0.71 9.72
C GLN A 160 17.09 -1.98 10.54
N ASN A 161 17.17 -1.87 11.86
CA ASN A 161 16.95 -3.02 12.74
C ASN A 161 15.47 -3.44 12.75
N THR A 162 14.54 -2.49 12.65
CA THR A 162 13.11 -2.80 12.49
C THR A 162 12.85 -3.46 11.13
N GLY A 163 13.51 -3.00 10.07
CA GLY A 163 13.44 -3.63 8.74
C GLY A 163 14.02 -5.03 8.74
N ALA A 164 15.16 -5.25 9.41
CA ALA A 164 15.75 -6.58 9.55
C ALA A 164 14.82 -7.55 10.29
N MET A 165 14.13 -7.08 11.33
CA MET A 165 13.10 -7.84 12.04
C MET A 165 11.94 -8.25 11.11
N ILE A 166 11.42 -7.32 10.29
CA ILE A 166 10.35 -7.65 9.32
C ILE A 166 10.89 -8.58 8.22
N GLY A 167 12.09 -8.33 7.72
CA GLY A 167 12.79 -9.13 6.71
C GLY A 167 12.95 -10.59 7.15
N GLN A 168 13.26 -10.83 8.43
CA GLN A 168 13.30 -12.19 8.96
C GLN A 168 11.96 -12.90 8.82
N THR A 169 10.84 -12.23 9.11
CA THR A 169 9.52 -12.86 8.97
C THR A 169 9.15 -13.16 7.51
N LEU A 170 9.64 -12.37 6.56
CA LEU A 170 9.47 -12.63 5.13
C LEU A 170 10.26 -13.87 4.69
N ILE A 171 11.49 -14.01 5.19
CA ILE A 171 12.31 -15.22 4.99
C ILE A 171 11.55 -16.43 5.55
N ASP A 172 11.07 -16.35 6.79
CA ASP A 172 10.33 -17.44 7.44
C ASP A 172 9.06 -17.82 6.66
N LEU A 173 8.34 -16.82 6.12
CA LEU A 173 7.16 -17.02 5.29
C LEU A 173 7.50 -17.79 4.01
N THR A 174 8.59 -17.40 3.33
CA THR A 174 9.03 -18.05 2.09
C THR A 174 9.61 -19.45 2.31
N ASN A 175 10.29 -19.67 3.44
CA ASN A 175 10.73 -21.00 3.87
C ASN A 175 9.56 -21.96 4.14
N LYS A 176 8.36 -21.44 4.42
CA LYS A 176 7.12 -22.22 4.53
C LYS A 176 6.32 -22.31 3.23
N GLY A 177 6.98 -22.08 2.10
CA GLY A 177 6.43 -22.33 0.76
C GLY A 177 5.50 -21.24 0.25
N VAL A 178 5.57 -20.02 0.78
CA VAL A 178 4.94 -18.85 0.12
C VAL A 178 5.92 -18.31 -0.91
N PRO A 179 5.60 -18.33 -2.22
CA PRO A 179 6.49 -17.77 -3.24
C PRO A 179 6.74 -16.28 -3.01
N GLN A 180 7.97 -15.80 -3.25
CA GLN A 180 8.27 -14.37 -3.10
C GLN A 180 7.54 -13.53 -4.16
N GLU A 181 7.28 -14.12 -5.33
CA GLU A 181 6.71 -13.51 -6.53
C GLU A 181 5.27 -13.04 -6.28
N ILE A 182 4.61 -13.56 -5.25
CA ILE A 182 3.23 -13.20 -4.90
C ILE A 182 3.17 -12.21 -3.72
N ILE A 183 4.31 -11.86 -3.11
CA ILE A 183 4.36 -10.96 -1.96
C ILE A 183 4.38 -9.50 -2.40
N HIS A 184 3.44 -8.71 -1.89
CA HIS A 184 3.41 -7.25 -2.00
C HIS A 184 3.53 -6.61 -0.62
N LEU A 185 4.66 -5.95 -0.36
CA LEU A 185 4.88 -5.26 0.91
C LEU A 185 4.55 -3.77 0.79
N ILE A 186 3.70 -3.26 1.68
CA ILE A 186 3.24 -1.86 1.67
C ILE A 186 3.65 -1.21 2.98
N GLY A 187 4.40 -0.10 2.94
CA GLY A 187 4.79 0.63 4.14
C GLY A 187 4.19 2.03 4.19
N GLN A 188 3.55 2.39 5.30
CA GLN A 188 2.97 3.73 5.50
C GLN A 188 3.90 4.65 6.29
N GLY A 189 4.09 5.90 5.84
CA GLY A 189 4.87 6.89 6.57
C GLY A 189 6.31 6.43 6.78
N ILE A 190 6.74 6.38 8.05
CA ILE A 190 8.09 5.89 8.40
C ILE A 190 8.28 4.41 8.08
N SER A 191 7.20 3.61 8.08
CA SER A 191 7.26 2.18 7.76
C SER A 191 7.48 1.90 6.27
N ALA A 192 7.38 2.90 5.39
CA ALA A 192 7.84 2.80 4.00
C ALA A 192 9.34 2.46 3.95
N HIS A 193 10.13 3.10 4.81
CA HIS A 193 11.57 2.83 4.91
C HIS A 193 11.86 1.50 5.61
N VAL A 194 11.02 1.09 6.57
CA VAL A 194 11.10 -0.25 7.18
C VAL A 194 10.86 -1.33 6.13
N ALA A 195 9.90 -1.12 5.21
CA ALA A 195 9.65 -2.03 4.10
C ALA A 195 10.86 -2.14 3.16
N GLY A 196 11.49 -1.02 2.80
CA GLY A 196 12.73 -1.02 2.01
C GLY A 196 13.88 -1.76 2.70
N ALA A 197 14.11 -1.50 3.98
CA ALA A 197 15.11 -2.22 4.77
C ALA A 197 14.79 -3.72 4.91
N ALA A 198 13.52 -4.11 4.98
CA ALA A 198 13.09 -5.50 4.99
C ALA A 198 13.35 -6.19 3.65
N GLY A 199 13.06 -5.54 2.51
CA GLY A 199 13.37 -6.04 1.17
C GLY A 199 14.86 -6.24 0.94
N ASN A 200 15.68 -5.29 1.40
CA ASN A 200 17.14 -5.40 1.38
C ASN A 200 17.65 -6.57 2.23
N LYS A 201 17.15 -6.72 3.47
CA LYS A 201 17.51 -7.86 4.33
C LYS A 201 17.12 -9.19 3.69
N TYR A 202 15.92 -9.27 3.12
CA TYR A 202 15.43 -10.45 2.41
C TYR A 202 16.39 -10.80 1.26
N THR A 203 16.63 -9.85 0.36
CA THR A 203 17.53 -10.03 -0.79
C THR A 203 18.94 -10.45 -0.39
N ALA A 204 19.50 -9.83 0.65
CA ALA A 204 20.83 -10.16 1.13
C ALA A 204 20.93 -11.59 1.73
N GLN A 205 19.83 -12.17 2.19
CA GLN A 205 19.80 -13.50 2.81
C GLN A 205 19.41 -14.59 1.82
N THR A 206 18.52 -14.29 0.87
CA THR A 206 17.96 -15.30 -0.05
C THR A 206 18.54 -15.23 -1.45
N GLY A 207 19.15 -14.10 -1.84
CA GLY A 207 19.55 -13.83 -3.22
C GLY A 207 18.38 -13.45 -4.15
N HIS A 208 17.15 -13.40 -3.64
CA HIS A 208 15.94 -13.08 -4.38
C HIS A 208 15.33 -11.78 -3.87
N LYS A 209 14.74 -10.99 -4.75
CA LYS A 209 13.95 -9.81 -4.37
C LYS A 209 12.51 -10.23 -4.10
N LEU A 210 11.72 -9.35 -3.48
CA LEU A 210 10.26 -9.46 -3.46
C LEU A 210 9.69 -8.90 -4.75
N ARG A 211 8.49 -9.32 -5.16
CA ARG A 211 7.82 -8.76 -6.34
C ARG A 211 7.63 -7.24 -6.27
N ARG A 212 7.08 -6.72 -5.15
CA ARG A 212 6.73 -5.29 -5.07
C ARG A 212 6.82 -4.72 -3.67
N ILE A 213 7.34 -3.49 -3.57
CA ILE A 213 7.20 -2.63 -2.40
C ILE A 213 6.47 -1.34 -2.76
N THR A 214 5.43 -0.96 -2.00
CA THR A 214 4.77 0.35 -2.13
C THR A 214 4.99 1.21 -0.89
N GLY A 215 5.51 2.42 -1.09
CA GLY A 215 5.63 3.47 -0.07
C GLY A 215 4.42 4.41 -0.06
N LEU A 216 3.65 4.41 1.02
CA LEU A 216 2.51 5.32 1.21
C LEU A 216 2.97 6.53 2.04
N ASP A 217 3.27 7.61 1.34
CA ASP A 217 3.86 8.87 1.83
C ASP A 217 5.12 8.64 2.70
N PRO A 218 6.22 8.15 2.10
CA PRO A 218 7.46 7.87 2.83
C PRO A 218 7.91 9.07 3.67
N ALA A 219 8.26 8.87 4.93
CA ALA A 219 8.46 9.96 5.87
C ALA A 219 9.85 10.62 5.80
N LYS A 220 9.96 11.87 6.27
CA LYS A 220 11.24 12.45 6.68
C LYS A 220 11.77 11.67 7.88
N VAL A 221 12.84 10.90 7.68
CA VAL A 221 13.50 10.16 8.76
C VAL A 221 14.32 11.13 9.61
N LEU A 222 13.97 11.23 10.89
CA LEU A 222 14.54 12.22 11.83
C LEU A 222 15.89 11.77 12.41
N SER A 223 16.06 10.47 12.71
CA SER A 223 17.29 9.90 13.23
C SER A 223 17.90 8.95 12.21
N LYS A 224 19.20 9.12 11.90
CA LYS A 224 19.94 8.30 10.94
C LYS A 224 21.34 8.03 11.47
N ARG A 225 21.88 6.85 11.17
CA ARG A 225 23.29 6.58 11.41
C ARG A 225 24.13 7.23 10.30
N PRO A 226 25.23 7.96 10.61
CA PRO A 226 26.02 8.72 9.64
C PRO A 226 26.62 7.93 8.45
N GLN A 227 26.57 6.60 8.49
CA GLN A 227 27.18 5.71 7.49
C GLN A 227 26.22 4.69 6.89
N VAL A 228 24.91 4.80 7.18
CA VAL A 228 23.92 3.88 6.64
C VAL A 228 23.10 4.60 5.57
N LEU A 229 23.31 4.20 4.32
CA LEU A 229 22.39 4.49 3.22
C LEU A 229 21.11 3.69 3.50
N GLY A 230 20.17 4.33 4.17
CA GLY A 230 18.94 3.70 4.64
C GLY A 230 17.71 4.47 4.18
N GLY A 231 16.67 3.73 3.82
CA GLY A 231 15.45 4.30 3.30
C GLY A 231 14.75 3.30 2.39
N LEU A 232 13.66 3.77 1.79
CA LEU A 232 13.02 3.07 0.68
C LEU A 232 13.74 3.55 -0.57
N SER A 233 14.17 2.63 -1.42
CA SER A 233 14.94 2.95 -2.61
C SER A 233 14.62 2.03 -3.79
N ARG A 234 14.92 2.50 -5.00
CA ARG A 234 14.90 1.69 -6.21
C ARG A 234 15.76 0.45 -6.00
N GLY A 235 15.20 -0.72 -6.31
CA GLY A 235 15.89 -1.98 -6.19
C GLY A 235 15.72 -2.71 -4.86
N ASP A 236 15.03 -2.16 -3.86
CA ASP A 236 14.65 -2.87 -2.63
C ASP A 236 13.71 -4.07 -2.90
N ALA A 237 13.05 -4.06 -4.07
CA ALA A 237 12.22 -5.12 -4.64
C ALA A 237 12.41 -5.12 -6.18
N ASP A 238 11.74 -6.04 -6.89
CA ASP A 238 11.71 -6.03 -8.35
C ASP A 238 11.01 -4.78 -8.91
N PHE A 239 10.04 -4.26 -8.15
CA PHE A 239 9.39 -3.00 -8.44
C PHE A 239 9.06 -2.22 -7.16
N VAL A 240 9.43 -0.94 -7.13
CA VAL A 240 9.15 -0.04 -6.01
C VAL A 240 8.34 1.15 -6.49
N ASP A 241 7.18 1.41 -5.88
CA ASP A 241 6.37 2.60 -6.17
C ASP A 241 6.08 3.42 -4.90
N ALA A 242 5.99 4.75 -5.04
CA ALA A 242 5.70 5.62 -3.91
C ALA A 242 4.59 6.63 -4.23
N ILE A 243 3.76 6.95 -3.23
CA ILE A 243 2.70 7.97 -3.31
C ILE A 243 3.02 9.07 -2.30
N HIS A 244 3.37 10.27 -2.75
CA HIS A 244 3.78 11.40 -1.92
C HIS A 244 2.61 12.38 -1.74
N THR A 245 2.06 12.46 -0.54
CA THR A 245 0.92 13.33 -0.22
C THR A 245 1.25 14.46 0.75
N SER A 246 2.47 14.48 1.32
CA SER A 246 2.88 15.52 2.29
C SER A 246 4.37 15.88 2.25
N THR A 247 4.98 16.00 1.06
CA THR A 247 6.43 16.25 0.85
C THR A 247 6.99 17.46 1.61
N PHE A 248 6.19 18.51 1.83
CA PHE A 248 6.59 19.70 2.59
C PHE A 248 6.14 19.66 4.06
N ALA A 249 5.64 18.53 4.53
CA ALA A 249 5.30 18.30 5.94
C ALA A 249 6.02 17.05 6.47
N MET A 250 5.30 15.97 6.76
CA MET A 250 5.88 14.74 7.32
C MET A 250 6.52 13.85 6.25
N GLY A 251 5.99 13.86 5.02
CA GLY A 251 6.53 13.12 3.89
C GLY A 251 7.86 13.68 3.41
N THR A 252 8.72 12.82 2.86
CA THR A 252 9.99 13.20 2.24
C THR A 252 9.76 13.71 0.81
N PRO A 253 10.50 14.74 0.37
CA PRO A 253 10.55 15.13 -1.04
C PRO A 253 11.49 14.24 -1.87
N ILE A 254 12.29 13.38 -1.22
CA ILE A 254 13.25 12.50 -1.88
C ILE A 254 12.48 11.39 -2.61
N ARG A 255 12.85 11.14 -3.87
CA ARG A 255 12.35 10.03 -4.69
C ARG A 255 12.75 8.69 -4.06
N CYS A 256 11.80 7.77 -3.94
CA CYS A 256 12.00 6.49 -3.24
C CYS A 256 11.76 5.27 -4.14
N GLY A 257 10.93 5.39 -5.18
CA GLY A 257 10.54 4.26 -6.02
C GLY A 257 11.18 4.28 -7.39
N ASP A 258 11.01 3.18 -8.13
CA ASP A 258 11.12 3.15 -9.59
C ASP A 258 10.25 4.26 -10.19
N VAL A 259 9.06 4.42 -9.61
CA VAL A 259 8.09 5.46 -9.92
C VAL A 259 7.59 6.16 -8.64
N ASP A 260 7.51 7.48 -8.69
CA ASP A 260 7.04 8.33 -7.59
C ASP A 260 5.84 9.17 -8.06
N PHE A 261 4.70 9.04 -7.38
CA PHE A 261 3.48 9.81 -7.67
C PHE A 261 3.33 10.99 -6.72
N TYR A 262 3.00 12.15 -7.27
CA TYR A 262 2.75 13.38 -6.53
C TYR A 262 1.34 13.91 -6.83
N PRO A 263 0.29 13.42 -6.12
CA PRO A 263 -1.06 13.98 -6.22
C PRO A 263 -1.08 15.48 -5.91
N ASN A 264 -1.59 16.28 -6.84
CA ASN A 264 -1.54 17.74 -6.85
C ASN A 264 -0.13 18.33 -6.69
N GLY A 265 0.90 17.58 -7.08
CA GLY A 265 2.31 17.97 -6.93
C GLY A 265 2.82 17.99 -5.49
N PRO A 266 4.12 18.28 -5.30
CA PRO A 266 4.72 18.44 -3.98
C PRO A 266 4.00 19.52 -3.16
N SER A 267 3.60 19.19 -1.93
CA SER A 267 2.78 20.06 -1.07
C SER A 267 2.93 19.73 0.42
N THR A 268 2.45 20.62 1.31
CA THR A 268 2.33 20.34 2.76
C THR A 268 1.25 19.30 3.03
N GLY A 269 0.21 19.27 2.20
CA GLY A 269 -0.81 18.26 2.18
C GLY A 269 -1.69 18.41 0.95
N VAL A 270 -2.12 17.27 0.42
CA VAL A 270 -3.10 17.18 -0.67
C VAL A 270 -4.47 17.76 -0.30
N PRO A 271 -5.33 18.11 -1.28
CA PRO A 271 -6.62 18.74 -1.04
C PRO A 271 -7.47 18.04 0.04
N GLY A 272 -8.00 18.83 0.97
CA GLY A 272 -8.85 18.35 2.07
C GLY A 272 -8.11 17.72 3.25
N SER A 273 -6.80 17.93 3.37
CA SER A 273 -6.02 17.54 4.56
C SER A 273 -6.06 18.65 5.62
N GLU A 274 -6.51 18.35 6.83
CA GLU A 274 -6.65 19.38 7.88
C GLU A 274 -5.40 19.50 8.77
N ASN A 275 -4.62 18.42 8.87
CA ASN A 275 -3.40 18.32 9.68
C ASN A 275 -2.39 17.35 9.05
N VAL A 276 -1.16 17.35 9.56
CA VAL A 276 -0.05 16.56 9.00
C VAL A 276 -0.29 15.05 9.03
N ILE A 277 -0.98 14.53 10.05
CA ILE A 277 -1.28 13.09 10.14
C ILE A 277 -2.33 12.70 9.09
N GLU A 278 -3.34 13.55 8.87
CA GLU A 278 -4.29 13.33 7.79
C GLU A 278 -3.61 13.40 6.42
N ALA A 279 -2.69 14.35 6.21
CA ALA A 279 -1.94 14.47 4.96
C ALA A 279 -1.16 13.19 4.64
N VAL A 280 -0.52 12.55 5.62
CA VAL A 280 0.13 11.23 5.44
C VAL A 280 -0.90 10.13 5.19
N ALA A 281 -1.99 10.11 5.96
CA ALA A 281 -3.03 9.09 5.84
C ALA A 281 -3.75 9.12 4.47
N ARG A 282 -3.66 10.23 3.71
CA ARG A 282 -4.25 10.35 2.37
C ARG A 282 -3.65 9.39 1.36
N ALA A 283 -2.33 9.14 1.38
CA ALA A 283 -1.72 8.14 0.51
C ALA A 283 -2.39 6.76 0.68
N THR A 284 -2.63 6.34 1.93
CA THR A 284 -3.35 5.10 2.23
C THR A 284 -4.80 5.13 1.77
N ARG A 285 -5.47 6.28 1.85
CA ARG A 285 -6.85 6.40 1.36
C ARG A 285 -6.95 6.40 -0.16
N TYR A 286 -5.97 6.96 -0.88
CA TYR A 286 -5.88 6.90 -2.33
C TYR A 286 -5.59 5.47 -2.80
N PHE A 287 -4.60 4.82 -2.19
CA PHE A 287 -4.31 3.42 -2.46
C PHE A 287 -5.54 2.54 -2.19
N ALA A 288 -6.21 2.70 -1.04
CA ALA A 288 -7.45 1.98 -0.73
C ALA A 288 -8.56 2.20 -1.77
N GLU A 289 -8.68 3.40 -2.34
CA GLU A 289 -9.65 3.65 -3.39
C GLU A 289 -9.28 2.94 -4.70
N SER A 290 -7.99 2.88 -5.06
CA SER A 290 -7.51 2.14 -6.24
C SER A 290 -7.68 0.61 -6.13
N VAL A 291 -7.78 0.08 -4.90
CA VAL A 291 -7.99 -1.35 -4.63
C VAL A 291 -9.45 -1.77 -4.85
N ARG A 292 -10.41 -0.83 -4.80
CA ARG A 292 -11.82 -1.18 -4.94
C ARG A 292 -12.11 -1.67 -6.37
N PRO A 293 -12.92 -2.72 -6.53
CA PRO A 293 -13.38 -3.14 -7.84
C PRO A 293 -13.98 -2.00 -8.66
N GLY A 294 -13.57 -1.87 -9.92
CA GLY A 294 -14.01 -0.83 -10.84
C GLY A 294 -13.37 0.55 -10.59
N SER A 295 -12.44 0.67 -9.65
CA SER A 295 -11.72 1.91 -9.33
C SER A 295 -10.25 1.91 -9.73
N GLU A 296 -9.83 0.90 -10.48
CA GLU A 296 -8.41 0.61 -10.75
C GLU A 296 -7.74 1.69 -11.61
N ARG A 297 -8.55 2.45 -12.37
CA ARG A 297 -8.12 3.56 -13.23
C ARG A 297 -8.53 4.94 -12.72
N ASN A 298 -8.91 5.06 -11.43
CA ASN A 298 -9.44 6.30 -10.86
C ASN A 298 -8.39 7.42 -10.74
N PHE A 299 -7.10 7.08 -10.69
CA PHE A 299 -6.00 8.03 -10.47
C PHE A 299 -5.09 8.13 -11.70
N PRO A 300 -5.57 8.73 -12.81
CA PRO A 300 -4.74 8.92 -14.00
C PRO A 300 -3.61 9.91 -13.70
N ALA A 301 -2.38 9.52 -14.01
CA ALA A 301 -1.20 10.34 -13.85
C ALA A 301 -0.42 10.43 -15.17
N VAL A 302 0.33 11.51 -15.33
CA VAL A 302 1.26 11.68 -16.46
C VAL A 302 2.66 12.03 -15.95
N PRO A 303 3.71 11.67 -16.71
CA PRO A 303 5.07 12.07 -16.37
C PRO A 303 5.18 13.59 -16.38
N ALA A 304 5.64 14.17 -15.26
CA ALA A 304 5.85 15.60 -15.14
C ALA A 304 6.78 15.91 -13.97
N ASN A 305 7.62 16.93 -14.14
CA ASN A 305 8.53 17.43 -13.10
C ASN A 305 7.87 18.47 -12.17
N SER A 306 6.68 18.97 -12.52
CA SER A 306 5.95 19.94 -11.71
C SER A 306 4.46 19.96 -12.02
N LEU A 307 3.64 20.42 -11.05
CA LEU A 307 2.21 20.61 -11.26
C LEU A 307 1.94 21.61 -12.40
N LYS A 308 2.83 22.59 -12.60
CA LYS A 308 2.74 23.54 -13.72
C LYS A 308 2.83 22.80 -15.06
N GLN A 309 3.88 22.00 -15.26
CA GLN A 309 4.07 21.19 -16.47
C GLN A 309 2.90 20.24 -16.71
N TYR A 310 2.40 19.59 -15.64
CA TYR A 310 1.20 18.75 -15.72
C TYR A 310 -0.02 19.52 -16.26
N LYS A 311 -0.29 20.72 -15.73
CA LYS A 311 -1.44 21.55 -16.11
C LYS A 311 -1.33 22.10 -17.52
N GLU A 312 -0.11 22.42 -17.95
CA GLU A 312 0.20 22.90 -19.30
C GLU A 312 0.19 21.76 -20.34
N GLN A 313 -0.01 20.50 -19.92
CA GLN A 313 0.04 19.31 -20.78
C GLN A 313 1.38 19.15 -21.52
N ASP A 314 2.45 19.67 -20.93
CA ASP A 314 3.81 19.69 -21.48
C ASP A 314 4.66 18.52 -20.95
N GLY A 315 4.00 17.44 -20.50
CA GLY A 315 4.63 16.21 -20.03
C GLY A 315 4.83 15.21 -21.15
N PHE A 316 6.01 14.62 -21.25
CA PHE A 316 6.33 13.58 -22.23
C PHE A 316 6.32 12.20 -21.58
N GLY A 317 5.51 11.28 -22.09
CA GLY A 317 5.58 9.86 -21.77
C GLY A 317 4.23 9.18 -21.54
N LYS A 318 4.28 7.90 -21.16
CA LYS A 318 3.11 7.03 -21.04
C LYS A 318 2.21 7.49 -19.89
N ARG A 319 0.92 7.67 -20.16
CA ARG A 319 -0.08 7.86 -19.09
C ARG A 319 -0.11 6.59 -18.22
N ALA A 320 -0.14 6.79 -16.91
CA ALA A 320 -0.20 5.71 -15.93
C ALA A 320 -1.41 5.87 -15.00
N TYR A 321 -1.66 4.84 -14.19
CA TYR A 321 -2.66 4.87 -13.12
C TYR A 321 -1.99 4.57 -11.79
N MET A 322 -2.08 5.51 -10.86
CA MET A 322 -1.52 5.35 -9.51
C MET A 322 -2.34 4.33 -8.71
N GLY A 323 -1.67 3.42 -8.00
CA GLY A 323 -2.30 2.51 -7.04
C GLY A 323 -2.03 1.04 -7.30
N LEU A 324 -3.00 0.18 -7.01
CA LEU A 324 -2.83 -1.27 -7.02
C LEU A 324 -2.45 -1.83 -8.41
N GLN A 325 -3.17 -1.44 -9.47
CA GLN A 325 -2.96 -1.93 -10.85
C GLN A 325 -1.94 -1.11 -11.65
N ILE A 326 -0.92 -0.59 -10.98
CA ILE A 326 0.17 0.12 -11.66
C ILE A 326 0.94 -0.81 -12.61
N ASP A 327 1.43 -0.26 -13.73
CA ASP A 327 2.34 -0.95 -14.62
C ASP A 327 3.77 -1.00 -14.01
N TYR A 328 4.44 -2.16 -14.12
CA TYR A 328 5.74 -2.42 -13.47
C TYR A 328 6.94 -1.89 -14.28
N ASP A 329 6.71 -1.46 -15.52
CA ASP A 329 7.71 -0.85 -16.41
C ASP A 329 7.86 0.67 -16.19
N LEU A 330 7.01 1.28 -15.36
CA LEU A 330 7.01 2.73 -15.15
C LEU A 330 8.25 3.18 -14.40
N ARG A 331 8.81 4.31 -14.84
CA ARG A 331 9.96 4.96 -14.19
C ARG A 331 9.76 6.47 -14.13
N GLY A 332 10.28 7.09 -13.07
CA GLY A 332 10.31 8.55 -12.91
C GLY A 332 9.15 9.14 -12.13
N ASP A 333 8.89 10.43 -12.33
CA ASP A 333 7.94 11.20 -11.52
C ASP A 333 6.63 11.38 -12.27
N TYR A 334 5.53 11.13 -11.57
CA TYR A 334 4.18 11.21 -12.10
C TYR A 334 3.35 12.18 -11.28
N ILE A 335 2.61 13.03 -11.99
CA ILE A 335 1.71 14.01 -11.38
C ILE A 335 0.29 13.72 -11.84
N LEU A 336 -0.65 13.97 -10.94
CA LEU A 336 -2.07 13.79 -11.12
C LEU A 336 -2.81 14.81 -10.25
N GLU A 337 -4.09 15.01 -10.50
CA GLU A 337 -4.97 15.76 -9.60
C GLU A 337 -5.93 14.82 -8.88
N VAL A 338 -6.29 15.18 -7.64
CA VAL A 338 -7.27 14.44 -6.84
C VAL A 338 -8.27 15.40 -6.19
N ASN A 339 -9.45 14.87 -5.87
CA ASN A 339 -10.49 15.61 -5.18
C ASN A 339 -10.19 15.76 -3.68
N ALA A 340 -10.78 16.77 -3.05
CA ALA A 340 -10.64 16.98 -1.61
C ALA A 340 -11.38 15.92 -0.76
N LYS A 341 -12.42 15.31 -1.32
CA LYS A 341 -13.27 14.29 -0.68
C LYS A 341 -13.36 13.04 -1.56
N SER A 342 -13.71 11.90 -0.98
CA SER A 342 -13.88 10.65 -1.73
C SER A 342 -15.20 10.69 -2.51
N PRO A 343 -15.27 10.17 -3.75
CA PRO A 343 -14.17 9.59 -4.52
C PRO A 343 -13.07 10.60 -4.85
N PHE A 344 -11.82 10.23 -4.55
CA PHE A 344 -10.66 11.08 -4.68
C PHE A 344 -10.12 11.11 -6.09
N GLY A 345 -10.13 9.98 -6.77
CA GLY A 345 -9.70 9.91 -8.15
C GLY A 345 -10.65 10.66 -9.06
N GLN A 346 -10.11 11.32 -10.07
CA GLN A 346 -10.88 12.12 -11.03
C GLN A 346 -11.55 11.29 -12.14
N ARG A 347 -11.34 9.97 -12.16
CA ARG A 347 -11.98 9.05 -13.11
C ARG A 347 -12.98 8.08 -12.50
N SER A 348 -13.42 8.32 -11.25
CA SER A 348 -14.41 7.45 -10.63
C SER A 348 -15.71 7.40 -11.46
N PRO A 349 -16.21 6.21 -11.82
CA PRO A 349 -17.56 6.09 -12.35
C PRO A 349 -18.52 6.71 -11.33
N ALA A 350 -19.45 7.55 -11.79
CA ALA A 350 -20.55 8.00 -10.95
C ALA A 350 -21.37 6.78 -10.54
N HIS A 351 -21.14 6.24 -9.35
CA HIS A 351 -22.11 5.32 -8.76
C HIS A 351 -23.40 6.14 -8.59
N LYS A 352 -24.41 5.86 -9.42
CA LYS A 352 -25.78 6.27 -9.15
C LYS A 352 -26.09 5.76 -7.75
N GLN A 353 -26.17 6.65 -6.78
CA GLN A 353 -26.92 6.37 -5.57
C GLN A 353 -28.31 5.99 -6.06
N ALA A 354 -28.72 4.74 -5.86
CA ALA A 354 -30.12 4.39 -5.97
C ALA A 354 -30.81 5.21 -4.88
N ALA A 355 -31.31 6.39 -5.26
CA ALA A 355 -32.20 7.17 -4.42
C ALA A 355 -33.45 6.32 -4.23
N TYR A 356 -33.61 5.78 -3.03
CA TYR A 356 -34.85 5.20 -2.55
C TYR A 356 -35.84 6.36 -2.34
N HIS A 357 -36.34 6.94 -3.42
CA HIS A 357 -37.43 7.90 -3.41
C HIS A 357 -38.26 7.67 -4.66
N GLY A 358 -39.39 6.97 -4.48
CA GLY A 358 -40.30 6.72 -5.58
C GLY A 358 -41.44 5.76 -5.28
N MET A 359 -42.02 5.78 -4.08
CA MET A 359 -43.39 5.30 -3.88
C MET A 359 -44.04 6.08 -2.74
N HIS A 360 -44.63 7.22 -3.07
CA HIS A 360 -45.85 7.68 -2.40
C HIS A 360 -46.64 8.60 -3.34
N HIS A 361 -47.89 8.17 -3.55
CA HIS A 361 -49.04 8.88 -4.11
C HIS A 361 -49.24 8.94 -5.63
N ALA A 362 -50.12 8.05 -6.10
CA ALA A 362 -51.32 8.51 -6.79
C ALA A 362 -52.54 7.98 -6.00
N GLN A 363 -53.32 8.91 -5.46
CA GLN A 363 -54.69 8.67 -5.02
C GLN A 363 -55.56 8.45 -6.26
N ASN A 364 -56.46 7.48 -6.19
CA ASN A 364 -57.87 7.62 -6.52
C ASN A 364 -58.65 6.61 -5.68
#